data_AF-A0A435U2H7-F1
#
_entry.id   AF-A0A435U2H7-F1
#
_cell.length_a   1.000
_cell.length_b   1.000
_cell.length_c   1.000
_cell.angle_alpha   90.00
_cell.angle_beta   90.00
_cell.angle_gamma   90.00
#
_symmetry.space_group_name_H-M   'P 1'
#
loop_
_entity.id
_entity.type
_entity.pdbx_description
1 polymer ?
#
loop_
_entity_poly.entity_id
_entity_poly.type
_entity_poly.pdbx_seq_one_letter_code
_entity_poly.pdbx_strand_id
1 'polypeptide(L)'
;MSKQPKPWFRKELSEIKLVRRIGKVRDIARKMLDKSTDRHAECYRYRVTTGLLGHMSRIGIPEQEQDEQLGAFWSAVQAEIIQTYQRQPGGSAA
;
A
#
# COMPACT_ATOMS: atom_id res chain seq x y z
N MET A 1 -34.66 0.79 -12.34
CA MET A 1 -34.69 -0.18 -11.23
C MET A 1 -33.25 -0.55 -10.87
N SER A 2 -32.58 0.28 -10.07
CA SER A 2 -31.16 0.09 -9.73
C SER A 2 -31.04 -0.99 -8.66
N LYS A 3 -30.41 -2.13 -8.99
CA LYS A 3 -30.15 -3.20 -8.03
C LYS A 3 -29.08 -2.73 -7.05
N GLN A 4 -29.51 -2.20 -5.91
CA GLN A 4 -28.62 -1.91 -4.80
C GLN A 4 -28.02 -3.24 -4.26
N PRO A 5 -26.69 -3.34 -4.09
CA PRO A 5 -26.07 -4.55 -3.55
C PRO A 5 -26.47 -4.77 -2.08
N LYS A 6 -26.55 -6.04 -1.67
CA LYS A 6 -27.14 -6.45 -0.38
C LYS A 6 -26.29 -5.99 0.83
N PRO A 7 -26.92 -5.51 1.92
CA PRO A 7 -26.27 -4.77 3.00
C PRO A 7 -25.31 -5.60 3.88
N TRP A 8 -25.38 -6.93 3.85
CA TRP A 8 -24.50 -7.80 4.64
C TRP A 8 -23.09 -8.01 4.04
N PHE A 9 -22.84 -7.62 2.79
CA PHE A 9 -21.48 -7.67 2.21
C PHE A 9 -20.50 -6.66 2.84
N ARG A 10 -21.01 -5.64 3.53
CA ARG A 10 -20.20 -4.52 4.04
C ARG A 10 -19.46 -4.83 5.35
N LYS A 11 -19.87 -5.85 6.10
CA LYS A 11 -19.32 -6.14 7.45
C LYS A 11 -18.21 -7.18 7.45
N GLU A 12 -18.23 -8.13 6.52
CA GLU A 12 -17.33 -9.30 6.54
C GLU A 12 -15.97 -9.07 5.82
N LEU A 13 -15.88 -8.05 4.96
CA LEU A 13 -14.61 -7.67 4.30
C LEU A 13 -13.78 -6.62 5.07
N SER A 14 -14.28 -6.15 6.22
CA SER A 14 -13.65 -5.10 7.02
C SER A 14 -12.32 -5.52 7.68
N GLU A 15 -11.97 -6.80 7.61
CA GLU A 15 -10.76 -7.37 8.20
C GLU A 15 -9.54 -7.36 7.25
N ILE A 16 -9.73 -7.14 5.95
CA ILE A 16 -8.63 -7.19 4.96
C ILE A 16 -8.10 -5.78 4.64
N LYS A 17 -7.90 -4.92 5.64
CA LYS A 17 -7.31 -3.59 5.39
C LYS A 17 -5.82 -3.72 5.11
N LEU A 18 -5.37 -3.37 3.90
CA LEU A 18 -3.96 -3.41 3.50
C LEU A 18 -3.02 -2.68 4.49
N VAL A 19 -3.47 -1.55 5.06
CA VAL A 19 -2.72 -0.77 6.04
C VAL A 19 -2.42 -1.54 7.34
N ARG A 20 -3.24 -2.52 7.71
CA ARG A 20 -3.02 -3.34 8.91
C ARG A 20 -1.86 -4.34 8.72
N ARG A 21 -1.38 -4.53 7.50
CA ARG A 21 -0.24 -5.40 7.18
C ARG A 21 1.09 -4.64 7.31
N ILE A 22 1.42 -4.20 8.52
CA ILE A 22 2.64 -3.40 8.81
C ILE A 22 3.92 -4.05 8.25
N GLY A 23 4.04 -5.38 8.32
CA GLY A 23 5.19 -6.10 7.74
C GLY A 23 5.33 -5.88 6.22
N LYS A 24 4.22 -5.83 5.48
CA LYS A 24 4.23 -5.52 4.04
C LYS A 24 4.58 -4.06 3.78
N VAL A 25 4.07 -3.13 4.59
CA VAL A 25 4.41 -1.71 4.49
C VAL A 25 5.92 -1.50 4.62
N ARG A 26 6.53 -2.07 5.67
CA ARG A 26 7.98 -2.00 5.90
C ARG A 26 8.81 -2.64 4.79
N ASP A 27 8.43 -3.83 4.33
CA ASP A 27 9.14 -4.51 3.25
C ASP A 27 9.10 -3.72 1.93
N ILE A 28 7.94 -3.16 1.58
CA ILE A 28 7.81 -2.33 0.38
C ILE A 28 8.58 -1.01 0.53
N ALA A 29 8.54 -0.37 1.70
CA ALA A 29 9.33 0.84 1.99
C ALA A 29 10.84 0.59 1.83
N ARG A 30 11.36 -0.51 2.40
CA ARG A 30 12.76 -0.92 2.20
C ARG A 30 13.07 -1.14 0.72
N LYS A 31 12.23 -1.91 0.01
CA LYS A 31 12.45 -2.19 -1.43
C LYS A 31 12.36 -0.96 -2.33
N MET A 32 11.62 0.06 -1.91
CA MET A 32 11.60 1.38 -2.55
C MET A 32 12.94 2.11 -2.35
N LEU A 33 13.44 2.15 -1.11
CA LEU A 33 14.73 2.75 -0.76
C LEU A 33 15.92 2.05 -1.45
N ASP A 34 15.84 0.74 -1.66
CA ASP A 34 16.85 -0.04 -2.37
C ASP A 34 16.90 0.24 -3.88
N LYS A 35 15.97 1.02 -4.44
CA LYS A 35 16.00 1.36 -5.87
C LYS A 35 17.04 2.44 -6.15
N SER A 36 17.90 2.14 -7.11
CA SER A 36 19.01 3.00 -7.52
C SER A 36 18.60 4.31 -8.20
N THR A 37 17.38 4.37 -8.74
CA THR A 37 16.85 5.56 -9.42
C THR A 37 15.37 5.73 -9.12
N ASP A 38 14.90 6.97 -9.15
CA ASP A 38 13.48 7.31 -9.01
C ASP A 38 12.62 6.56 -10.04
N ARG A 39 13.12 6.45 -11.28
CA ARG A 39 12.45 5.69 -12.35
C ARG A 39 12.25 4.21 -11.98
N HIS A 40 13.25 3.58 -11.35
CA HIS A 40 13.12 2.21 -10.88
C HIS A 40 12.14 2.09 -9.70
N ALA A 41 12.09 3.09 -8.82
CA ALA A 41 11.11 3.17 -7.73
C ALA A 41 9.69 3.32 -8.25
N GLU A 42 9.45 4.16 -9.25
CA GLU A 42 8.15 4.32 -9.91
C GLU A 42 7.68 3.04 -10.60
N CYS A 43 8.54 2.40 -11.40
CA CYS A 43 8.23 1.13 -12.04
C CYS A 43 7.88 0.05 -11.02
N TYR A 44 8.58 0.04 -9.88
CA TYR A 44 8.29 -0.88 -8.79
C TYR A 44 6.95 -0.56 -8.11
N ARG A 45 6.68 0.72 -7.79
CA ARG A 45 5.40 1.20 -7.25
C ARG A 45 4.24 0.77 -8.15
N TYR A 46 4.37 0.97 -9.46
CA TYR A 46 3.37 0.55 -10.44
C TYR A 46 3.08 -0.96 -10.35
N ARG A 47 4.12 -1.80 -10.40
CA ARG A 47 3.95 -3.27 -10.29
C ARG A 47 3.26 -3.69 -9.00
N VAL A 48 3.62 -3.10 -7.86
CA VAL A 48 2.99 -3.36 -6.56
C VAL A 48 1.51 -2.95 -6.59
N THR A 49 1.20 -1.76 -7.12
CA THR A 49 -0.17 -1.26 -7.27
C THR A 49 -1.01 -2.20 -8.13
N THR A 50 -0.53 -2.59 -9.31
CA THR A 50 -1.25 -3.51 -10.21
C THR A 50 -1.53 -4.85 -9.53
N GLY A 51 -0.56 -5.41 -8.79
CA GLY A 51 -0.74 -6.66 -8.06
C GLY A 51 -1.77 -6.55 -6.93
N LEU A 52 -1.78 -5.43 -6.21
CA LEU A 52 -2.76 -5.16 -5.14
C LEU A 52 -4.18 -5.01 -5.71
N LEU A 53 -4.36 -4.18 -6.74
CA LEU A 53 -5.64 -3.98 -7.41
C LEU A 53 -6.18 -5.28 -8.00
N GLY A 54 -5.32 -6.07 -8.65
CA GLY A 54 -5.69 -7.37 -9.20
C GLY A 54 -6.14 -8.37 -8.13
N HIS A 55 -5.46 -8.41 -6.98
CA HIS A 55 -5.88 -9.24 -5.85
C HIS A 55 -7.22 -8.77 -5.27
N MET A 56 -7.38 -7.49 -5.00
CA MET A 56 -8.61 -6.91 -4.43
C MET A 56 -9.81 -7.11 -5.35
N SER A 57 -9.62 -6.90 -6.66
CA SER A 57 -10.64 -7.17 -7.67
C SER A 57 -11.04 -8.64 -7.70
N ARG A 58 -10.06 -9.56 -7.63
CA ARG A 58 -10.30 -11.01 -7.62
C ARG A 58 -11.13 -11.46 -6.42
N ILE A 59 -10.96 -10.83 -5.26
CA ILE A 59 -11.72 -11.16 -4.04
C ILE A 59 -13.01 -10.32 -3.90
N GLY A 60 -13.36 -9.52 -4.93
CA GLY A 60 -14.64 -8.81 -5.00
C GLY A 60 -14.71 -7.51 -4.20
N ILE A 61 -13.58 -6.89 -3.86
CA ILE A 61 -13.59 -5.56 -3.22
C ILE A 61 -14.06 -4.50 -4.24
N PRO A 62 -15.05 -3.66 -3.92
CA PRO A 62 -15.52 -2.60 -4.82
C PRO A 62 -14.43 -1.57 -5.14
N GLU A 63 -14.41 -1.03 -6.37
CA GLU A 63 -13.38 -0.09 -6.84
C GLU A 63 -13.15 1.10 -5.90
N GLN A 64 -14.21 1.70 -5.35
CA GLN A 64 -14.10 2.78 -4.38
C GLN A 64 -13.32 2.37 -3.12
N GLU A 65 -13.60 1.18 -2.59
CA GLU A 65 -12.87 0.64 -1.43
C GLU A 65 -11.43 0.25 -1.81
N GLN A 66 -11.19 -0.20 -3.06
CA GLN A 66 -9.84 -0.44 -3.54
C GLN A 66 -9.00 0.83 -3.54
N ASP A 67 -9.56 1.94 -4.03
CA ASP A 67 -8.88 3.24 -4.07
C ASP A 67 -8.56 3.75 -2.65
N GLU A 68 -9.54 3.71 -1.75
CA GLU A 68 -9.36 4.09 -0.34
C GLU A 68 -8.25 3.26 0.34
N GLN A 69 -8.26 1.94 0.15
CA GLN A 69 -7.25 1.06 0.73
C GLN A 69 -5.87 1.25 0.09
N LEU A 70 -5.81 1.50 -1.22
CA LEU A 70 -4.56 1.74 -1.94
C LEU A 70 -3.93 3.07 -1.52
N GLY A 71 -4.74 4.13 -1.40
CA GLY A 71 -4.31 5.42 -0.87
C GLY A 71 -3.76 5.31 0.54
N ALA A 72 -4.52 4.69 1.46
CA ALA A 72 -4.07 4.47 2.83
C ALA A 72 -2.78 3.63 2.91
N PHE A 73 -2.65 2.61 2.07
CA PHE A 73 -1.44 1.79 1.99
C PHE A 73 -0.22 2.60 1.55
N TRP A 74 -0.33 3.39 0.47
CA TRP A 74 0.81 4.19 -0.01
C TRP A 74 1.19 5.33 0.92
N SER A 75 0.22 5.95 1.59
CA SER A 75 0.49 6.93 2.66
C SER A 75 1.29 6.31 3.81
N ALA A 76 0.94 5.08 4.22
CA ALA A 76 1.69 4.36 5.24
C ALA A 76 3.12 3.99 4.78
N VAL A 77 3.29 3.57 3.53
CA VAL A 77 4.62 3.29 2.95
C VAL A 77 5.47 4.56 2.94
N GLN A 78 4.91 5.70 2.52
CA GLN A 78 5.63 6.98 2.51
C GLN A 78 6.03 7.41 3.92
N ALA A 79 5.15 7.26 4.91
CA ALA A 79 5.46 7.55 6.30
C ALA A 79 6.62 6.69 6.82
N GLU A 80 6.64 5.38 6.51
CA GLU A 80 7.73 4.49 6.90
C GLU A 80 9.06 4.84 6.20
N ILE A 81 9.02 5.22 4.93
CA ILE A 81 10.20 5.71 4.20
C ILE A 81 10.79 6.93 4.92
N ILE A 82 9.96 7.94 5.22
CA ILE A 82 10.37 9.15 5.94
C ILE A 82 10.94 8.76 7.31
N GLN A 83 10.26 7.91 8.06
CA GLN A 83 10.72 7.45 9.37
C GLN A 83 12.08 6.73 9.29
N THR A 84 12.30 5.93 8.25
CA THR A 84 13.56 5.20 8.04
C THR A 84 14.71 6.18 7.78
N TYR A 85 14.50 7.19 6.92
CA TYR A 85 15.47 8.28 6.70
C TYR A 85 15.81 9.03 8.00
N GLN A 86 14.81 9.36 8.81
CA GLN A 86 15.03 10.07 10.09
C GLN A 86 15.74 9.22 11.14
N ARG A 87 15.65 7.88 11.03
CA ARG A 87 16.32 6.93 11.93
C ARG A 87 17.75 6.61 11.52
N GLN A 88 18.18 6.95 10.31
CA GLN A 88 19.58 6.91 9.90
C GLN A 88 20.23 8.23 10.33
N PRO A 89 21.01 8.28 11.43
CA PRO A 89 21.83 9.44 11.71
C PRO A 89 22.89 9.50 10.61
N GLY A 90 23.16 10.69 10.09
CA GLY A 90 24.27 10.91 9.17
C GLY A 90 25.55 10.32 9.78
N GLY A 91 26.04 9.24 9.18
CA GLY A 91 27.37 8.74 9.43
C GLY A 91 28.37 9.73 8.86
N SER A 92 28.73 10.74 9.63
CA SER A 92 30.05 11.39 9.61
C SER A 92 30.17 12.37 10.78
N ALA A 93 30.62 11.83 11.92
CA ALA A 93 31.36 12.58 12.92
C ALA A 93 32.50 11.67 13.37
N ALA A 94 33.58 11.68 12.59
CA ALA A 94 34.90 11.16 12.94
C ALA A 94 35.94 12.06 12.27
#